data_AF-A0A849YTL0-F1
#
_entry.id   AF-A0A849YTL0-F1
#
_cell.length_a   1.000
_cell.length_b   1.000
_cell.length_c   1.000
_cell.angle_alpha   90.00
_cell.angle_beta   90.00
_cell.angle_gamma   90.00
#
_symmetry.space_group_name_H-M   'P 1'
#
loop_
_entity.id
_entity.type
_entity.pdbx_description
1 polymer ?
#
loop_
_entity_poly.entity_id
_entity_poly.type
_entity_poly.pdbx_seq_one_letter_code
_entity_poly.pdbx_strand_id
1 'polypeptide(L)'
;MIDGAAVLAIAALLRDVPCDGCLLEVPSELASPAPLVVALHGDEGSPAKVAGLWAPIARELGFVLLAPRCPKSEGCDGSWWRWDHSAAWIVKQAEAVGLRVEIDPGRRFLTGWSGGASYASLHITELSPAFAAFSLAGGGIATESTPCLAGAGGACAPTHVLAGELNPHFFMTERTKEALERCGHTVEFLRLAATDHAGEWRAYTREARTIARWLLERKAGCANEAPSENVDAPRPDPSSLPASTSSPPLPSAAPVVPPSARAPQGCGCGMVGSPSSASQLASIAAVIAVLMRGLTSPSREARGSERRPLRRRRCRRHRDGRQSRKCVHAPT
;
A
#
# COMPACT_ATOMS: atom_id res chain seq x y z
N MET A 1 24.77 -5.42 32.66
CA MET A 1 23.31 -5.44 32.81
C MET A 1 22.83 -4.07 32.40
N ILE A 2 22.33 -3.92 31.17
CA ILE A 2 21.81 -2.64 30.67
C ILE A 2 20.33 -2.62 31.03
N ASP A 3 19.93 -1.61 31.78
CA ASP A 3 18.58 -1.41 32.27
C ASP A 3 17.56 -1.41 31.14
N GLY A 4 16.46 -2.11 31.38
CA GLY A 4 15.33 -2.24 30.49
C GLY A 4 14.77 -0.87 30.15
N ALA A 5 14.84 -0.53 28.86
CA ALA A 5 14.09 0.58 28.31
C ALA A 5 12.61 0.35 28.61
N ALA A 6 12.07 1.14 29.53
CA ALA A 6 10.65 1.24 29.76
C ALA A 6 9.98 1.53 28.41
N VAL A 7 9.20 0.58 27.91
CA VAL A 7 8.28 0.79 26.80
C VAL A 7 7.31 1.85 27.28
N LEU A 8 7.59 3.09 26.89
CA LEU A 8 6.67 4.20 27.06
C LEU A 8 5.39 3.81 26.32
N ALA A 9 4.33 3.52 27.09
CA ALA A 9 2.98 3.32 26.61
C ALA A 9 2.49 4.62 25.97
N ILE A 10 2.86 4.86 24.72
CA ILE A 10 2.40 6.01 23.96
C ILE A 10 1.36 5.50 22.96
N ALA A 11 0.10 5.41 23.41
CA ALA A 11 -1.04 5.38 22.52
C ALA A 11 -1.25 6.77 21.86
N ALA A 12 -0.24 7.23 21.13
CA ALA A 12 -0.32 8.47 20.38
C ALA A 12 0.28 8.27 18.99
N LEU A 13 -0.39 8.86 18.01
CA LEU A 13 0.10 8.98 16.66
C LEU A 13 1.31 9.92 16.65
N LEU A 14 2.50 9.35 16.62
CA LEU A 14 3.77 10.06 16.53
C LEU A 14 3.92 10.68 15.15
N ARG A 15 4.46 11.90 15.10
CA ARG A 15 4.72 12.65 13.86
C ARG A 15 6.21 12.73 13.63
N ASP A 16 6.59 12.76 12.35
CA ASP A 16 7.97 12.87 11.91
C ASP A 16 8.85 11.71 12.44
N VAL A 17 8.24 10.52 12.56
CA VAL A 17 8.90 9.29 13.01
C VAL A 17 8.55 8.14 12.05
N PRO A 18 9.55 7.40 11.53
CA PRO A 18 11.00 7.60 11.67
C PRO A 18 11.57 8.65 10.69
N CYS A 19 10.72 9.23 9.84
CA CYS A 19 11.11 10.14 8.77
C CYS A 19 10.31 11.45 8.80
N ASP A 20 10.81 12.49 8.14
CA ASP A 20 10.09 13.75 7.97
C ASP A 20 8.74 13.54 7.28
N GLY A 21 7.66 13.96 7.94
CA GLY A 21 6.29 13.81 7.50
C GLY A 21 5.68 12.41 7.70
N CYS A 22 6.45 11.43 8.19
CA CYS A 22 5.89 10.12 8.57
C CYS A 22 4.92 10.26 9.76
N LEU A 23 3.93 9.36 9.82
CA LEU A 23 3.09 9.15 10.99
C LEU A 23 3.27 7.72 11.48
N LEU A 24 3.46 7.53 12.78
CA LEU A 24 3.67 6.22 13.42
C LEU A 24 2.66 6.04 14.56
N GLU A 25 1.83 5.01 14.47
CA GLU A 25 0.94 4.59 15.56
C GLU A 25 1.53 3.36 16.23
N VAL A 26 1.74 3.44 17.55
CA VAL A 26 2.15 2.33 18.40
C VAL A 26 1.05 2.11 19.44
N PRO A 27 0.18 1.10 19.29
CA PRO A 27 -0.81 0.79 20.32
C PRO A 27 -0.15 0.55 21.70
N SER A 28 -0.81 0.96 22.78
CA SER A 28 -0.30 0.76 24.16
C SER A 28 -0.25 -0.70 24.58
N GLU A 29 -1.08 -1.54 23.98
CA GLU A 29 -1.17 -2.98 24.22
C GLU A 29 -0.73 -3.71 22.94
N LEU A 30 0.56 -4.01 22.85
CA LEU A 30 1.15 -4.78 21.74
C LEU A 30 1.75 -6.07 22.26
N ALA A 31 1.51 -7.17 21.53
CA ALA A 31 2.32 -8.37 21.68
C ALA A 31 3.73 -8.09 21.14
N SER A 32 4.75 -8.65 21.79
CA SER A 32 6.13 -8.61 21.30
C SER A 32 6.58 -10.00 20.84
N PRO A 33 7.22 -10.14 19.66
CA PRO A 33 7.45 -9.10 18.66
C PRO A 33 6.16 -8.70 17.92
N ALA A 34 5.99 -7.41 17.63
CA ALA A 34 4.76 -6.85 17.07
C ALA A 34 4.72 -6.93 15.53
N PRO A 35 3.56 -7.17 14.91
CA PRO A 35 3.40 -6.99 13.47
C PRO A 35 3.45 -5.50 13.08
N LEU A 36 3.94 -5.21 11.87
CA LEU A 36 4.02 -3.87 11.29
C LEU A 36 3.20 -3.80 10.01
N VAL A 37 2.36 -2.77 9.86
CA VAL A 37 1.70 -2.41 8.60
C VAL A 37 2.26 -1.08 8.12
N VAL A 38 2.79 -1.03 6.90
CA VAL A 38 3.18 0.20 6.21
C VAL A 38 2.05 0.61 5.26
N ALA A 39 1.47 1.79 5.44
CA ALA A 39 0.34 2.28 4.65
C ALA A 39 0.74 3.47 3.77
N LEU A 40 0.85 3.25 2.46
CA LEU A 40 1.17 4.28 1.48
C LEU A 40 -0.08 5.04 1.04
N HIS A 41 -0.02 6.37 1.10
CA HIS A 41 -1.11 7.22 0.63
C HIS A 41 -1.18 7.25 -0.91
N GLY A 42 -2.31 7.71 -1.45
CA GLY A 42 -2.43 8.04 -2.88
C GLY A 42 -1.96 9.46 -3.18
N ASP A 43 -1.81 9.79 -4.45
CA ASP A 43 -1.21 11.06 -4.90
C ASP A 43 -2.05 12.30 -4.55
N GLU A 44 -3.37 12.14 -4.44
CA GLU A 44 -4.28 13.19 -3.95
C GLU A 44 -4.27 13.34 -2.42
N GLY A 45 -3.50 12.49 -1.73
CA GLY A 45 -3.57 12.29 -0.30
C GLY A 45 -2.34 12.76 0.47
N SER A 46 -2.37 12.47 1.75
CA SER A 46 -1.25 12.65 2.68
C SER A 46 -1.19 11.44 3.60
N PRO A 47 -0.08 11.27 4.35
CA PRO A 47 -0.01 10.27 5.41
C PRO A 47 -1.21 10.30 6.35
N ALA A 48 -1.73 11.50 6.65
CA ALA A 48 -2.89 11.66 7.54
C ALA A 48 -4.16 10.98 7.00
N LYS A 49 -4.36 10.93 5.68
CA LYS A 49 -5.53 10.28 5.06
C LYS A 49 -5.55 8.78 5.34
N VAL A 50 -4.42 8.10 5.11
CA VAL A 50 -4.30 6.66 5.36
C VAL A 50 -4.13 6.35 6.84
N ALA A 51 -3.38 7.15 7.61
CA ALA A 51 -3.27 6.99 9.06
C ALA A 51 -4.64 7.15 9.76
N GLY A 52 -5.47 8.09 9.32
CA GLY A 52 -6.82 8.28 9.86
C GLY A 52 -7.73 7.05 9.67
N LEU A 53 -7.51 6.28 8.61
CA LEU A 53 -8.19 5.00 8.37
C LEU A 53 -7.58 3.87 9.20
N TRP A 54 -6.26 3.73 9.15
CA TRP A 54 -5.56 2.54 9.64
C TRP A 54 -5.22 2.58 11.13
N ALA A 55 -4.99 3.75 11.74
CA ALA A 55 -4.58 3.84 13.16
C ALA A 55 -5.65 3.32 14.15
N PRO A 56 -6.96 3.57 13.98
CA PRO A 56 -7.97 2.93 14.80
C PRO A 56 -7.96 1.40 14.70
N ILE A 57 -7.70 0.87 13.50
CA ILE A 57 -7.63 -0.56 13.23
C ILE A 57 -6.36 -1.15 13.87
N ALA A 58 -5.24 -0.42 13.83
CA ALA A 58 -3.98 -0.77 14.48
C ALA A 58 -4.15 -0.96 16.00
N ARG A 59 -4.84 -0.01 16.65
CA ARG A 59 -5.18 -0.11 18.08
C ARG A 59 -6.10 -1.28 18.38
N GLU A 60 -7.07 -1.54 17.52
CA GLU A 60 -8.07 -2.59 17.73
C GLU A 60 -7.47 -4.00 17.54
N LEU A 61 -6.61 -4.19 16.53
CA LEU A 61 -6.10 -5.50 16.14
C LEU A 61 -4.66 -5.77 16.62
N GLY A 62 -4.01 -4.81 17.28
CA GLY A 62 -2.70 -4.99 17.89
C GLY A 62 -1.55 -5.08 16.88
N PHE A 63 -1.38 -4.04 16.06
CA PHE A 63 -0.21 -3.90 15.18
C PHE A 63 0.34 -2.48 15.17
N VAL A 64 1.63 -2.34 14.85
CA VAL A 64 2.26 -1.04 14.63
C VAL A 64 1.92 -0.56 13.22
N LEU A 65 1.55 0.71 13.07
CA LEU A 65 1.27 1.30 11.76
C LEU A 65 2.29 2.39 11.44
N LEU A 66 2.94 2.28 10.29
CA LEU A 66 3.72 3.35 9.69
C LEU A 66 3.01 3.89 8.45
N ALA A 67 2.69 5.18 8.43
CA ALA A 67 2.20 5.88 7.25
C ALA A 67 3.26 6.90 6.79
N PRO A 68 4.14 6.54 5.83
CA PRO A 68 5.18 7.44 5.38
C PRO A 68 4.62 8.51 4.45
N ARG A 69 5.25 9.69 4.49
CA ARG A 69 5.12 10.69 3.42
C ARG A 69 6.01 10.30 2.26
N CYS A 70 5.58 10.61 1.05
CA CYS A 70 6.49 10.54 -0.10
C CYS A 70 7.70 11.46 0.14
N PRO A 71 8.94 10.92 0.11
CA PRO A 71 10.11 11.61 0.67
C PRO A 71 10.60 12.72 -0.25
N LYS A 72 10.32 13.97 0.12
CA LYS A 72 10.83 15.16 -0.60
C LYS A 72 12.35 15.21 -0.65
N SER A 73 13.03 14.73 0.40
CA SER A 73 14.49 14.66 0.48
C SER A 73 15.08 13.74 -0.60
N GLU A 74 14.31 12.78 -1.10
CA GLU A 74 14.68 11.85 -2.15
C GLU A 74 14.03 12.23 -3.49
N GLY A 75 13.63 13.49 -3.67
CA GLY A 75 13.07 13.99 -4.92
C GLY A 75 11.59 13.68 -5.15
N CYS A 76 10.87 13.08 -4.20
CA CYS A 76 9.44 12.86 -4.40
C CYS A 76 8.64 14.18 -4.31
N ASP A 77 7.80 14.45 -5.31
CA ASP A 77 6.93 15.63 -5.38
C ASP A 77 5.57 15.47 -4.69
N GLY A 78 5.35 14.34 -3.99
CA GLY A 78 4.09 13.98 -3.34
C GLY A 78 3.30 12.88 -4.07
N SER A 79 3.72 12.50 -5.27
CA SER A 79 3.16 11.38 -6.02
C SER A 79 4.06 10.15 -5.89
N TRP A 80 3.55 9.10 -5.24
CA TRP A 80 4.30 7.85 -5.14
C TRP A 80 4.49 7.21 -6.51
N TRP A 81 3.48 7.24 -7.37
CA TRP A 81 3.56 6.58 -8.68
C TRP A 81 4.59 7.24 -9.61
N ARG A 82 4.79 8.56 -9.50
CA ARG A 82 5.78 9.31 -10.29
C ARG A 82 7.17 9.32 -9.66
N TRP A 83 7.32 8.76 -8.46
CA TRP A 83 8.59 8.72 -7.77
C TRP A 83 9.43 7.55 -8.30
N ASP A 84 10.30 7.84 -9.26
CA ASP A 84 11.18 6.87 -9.93
C ASP A 84 12.44 6.59 -9.10
N HIS A 85 12.24 6.12 -7.87
CA HIS A 85 13.32 5.79 -6.94
C HIS A 85 13.07 4.45 -6.25
N SER A 86 14.14 3.88 -5.71
CA SER A 86 14.19 2.57 -5.09
C SER A 86 13.24 2.46 -3.88
N ALA A 87 12.53 1.33 -3.81
CA ALA A 87 11.64 1.00 -2.71
C ALA A 87 12.39 0.55 -1.45
N ALA A 88 13.70 0.36 -1.52
CA ALA A 88 14.58 0.16 -0.36
C ALA A 88 14.44 1.30 0.67
N TRP A 89 14.07 2.52 0.24
CA TRP A 89 13.77 3.59 1.17
C TRP A 89 12.61 3.22 2.12
N ILE A 90 11.55 2.57 1.63
CA ILE A 90 10.41 2.11 2.43
C ILE A 90 10.85 1.02 3.40
N VAL A 91 11.66 0.07 2.93
CA VAL A 91 12.22 -1.01 3.76
C VAL A 91 13.04 -0.41 4.91
N LYS A 92 13.91 0.57 4.62
CA LYS A 92 14.69 1.28 5.63
C LYS A 92 13.82 1.99 6.67
N GLN A 93 12.69 2.58 6.27
CA GLN A 93 11.77 3.19 7.25
C GLN A 93 11.10 2.12 8.13
N ALA A 94 10.71 0.98 7.56
CA ALA A 94 10.16 -0.13 8.33
C ALA A 94 11.18 -0.68 9.34
N GLU A 95 12.45 -0.79 8.96
CA GLU A 95 13.54 -1.19 9.85
C GLU A 95 13.81 -0.15 10.94
N ALA A 96 13.75 1.15 10.62
CA ALA A 96 13.93 2.24 11.59
C ALA A 96 12.83 2.30 12.66
N VAL A 97 11.64 1.77 12.37
CA VAL A 97 10.59 1.52 13.39
C VAL A 97 11.02 0.40 14.33
N GLY A 98 11.66 -0.66 13.80
CA GLY A 98 12.21 -1.79 14.56
C GLY A 98 13.25 -1.41 15.63
N LEU A 99 13.90 -0.24 15.49
CA LEU A 99 14.82 0.31 16.50
C LEU A 99 14.10 0.90 17.72
N ARG A 100 12.78 1.08 17.66
CA ARG A 100 11.96 1.72 18.69
C ARG A 100 10.95 0.76 19.30
N VAL A 101 10.41 -0.13 18.48
CA VAL A 101 9.45 -1.16 18.86
C VAL A 101 9.99 -2.48 18.33
N GLU A 102 9.94 -3.54 19.13
CA GLU A 102 10.36 -4.87 18.67
C GLU A 102 9.35 -5.38 17.62
N ILE A 103 9.75 -5.35 16.34
CA ILE A 103 8.92 -5.76 15.20
C ILE A 103 9.30 -7.18 14.78
N ASP A 104 8.29 -8.01 14.54
CA ASP A 104 8.46 -9.33 13.93
C ASP A 104 8.83 -9.15 12.44
N PRO A 105 10.06 -9.48 12.00
CA PRO A 105 10.46 -9.32 10.61
C PRO A 105 9.64 -10.18 9.65
N GLY A 106 9.07 -11.30 10.12
CA GLY A 106 8.18 -12.16 9.34
C GLY A 106 6.73 -11.66 9.28
N ARG A 107 6.39 -10.57 9.98
CA ARG A 107 5.04 -9.98 10.00
C ARG A 107 5.06 -8.49 9.71
N ARG A 108 5.82 -8.12 8.68
CA ARG A 108 5.77 -6.80 8.04
C ARG A 108 4.84 -6.88 6.85
N PHE A 109 3.90 -5.95 6.74
CA PHE A 109 2.90 -5.91 5.68
C PHE A 109 2.89 -4.53 5.03
N LEU A 110 2.52 -4.47 3.75
CA LEU A 110 2.39 -3.21 3.03
C LEU A 110 0.99 -3.08 2.44
N THR A 111 0.37 -1.92 2.63
CA THR A 111 -0.87 -1.56 1.94
C THR A 111 -0.71 -0.22 1.25
N GLY A 112 -1.30 -0.09 0.05
CA GLY A 112 -1.22 1.12 -0.75
C GLY A 112 -2.59 1.53 -1.27
N TRP A 113 -2.84 2.83 -1.27
CA TRP A 113 -4.01 3.43 -1.91
C TRP A 113 -3.60 4.18 -3.18
N SER A 114 -4.31 3.96 -4.30
CA SER A 114 -4.13 4.70 -5.56
C SER A 114 -2.65 4.75 -5.98
N GLY A 115 -2.04 5.93 -6.12
CA GLY A 115 -0.61 6.06 -6.44
C GLY A 115 0.35 5.28 -5.53
N GLY A 116 0.05 5.12 -4.23
CA GLY A 116 0.84 4.27 -3.33
C GLY A 116 0.69 2.77 -3.63
N ALA A 117 -0.49 2.33 -4.07
CA ALA A 117 -0.70 0.96 -4.56
C ALA A 117 0.07 0.72 -5.87
N SER A 118 0.02 1.70 -6.79
CA SER A 118 0.75 1.65 -8.05
C SER A 118 2.27 1.57 -7.86
N TYR A 119 2.82 2.38 -6.95
CA TYR A 119 4.23 2.31 -6.58
C TYR A 119 4.59 0.95 -5.97
N ALA A 120 3.79 0.46 -5.03
CA ALA A 120 4.02 -0.84 -4.41
C ALA A 120 4.02 -2.00 -5.41
N SER A 121 3.10 -2.00 -6.39
CA SER A 121 3.09 -3.01 -7.46
C SER A 121 4.28 -2.89 -8.41
N LEU A 122 4.71 -1.66 -8.72
CA LEU A 122 5.85 -1.42 -9.61
C LEU A 122 7.14 -1.98 -9.01
N HIS A 123 7.31 -1.84 -7.70
CA HIS A 123 8.49 -2.27 -6.93
C HIS A 123 8.28 -3.57 -6.16
N ILE A 124 7.29 -4.39 -6.53
CA ILE A 124 6.90 -5.53 -5.70
C ILE A 124 8.03 -6.56 -5.53
N THR A 125 8.91 -6.73 -6.52
CA THR A 125 10.08 -7.61 -6.40
C THR A 125 11.11 -7.12 -5.41
N GLU A 126 11.31 -5.81 -5.33
CA GLU A 126 12.22 -5.17 -4.38
C GLU A 126 11.64 -5.20 -2.95
N LEU A 127 10.31 -5.08 -2.84
CA LEU A 127 9.61 -5.06 -1.56
C LEU A 127 9.36 -6.47 -0.98
N SER A 128 9.12 -7.48 -1.81
CA SER A 128 8.70 -8.82 -1.39
C SER A 128 9.64 -9.56 -0.41
N PRO A 129 10.97 -9.37 -0.46
CA PRO A 129 11.86 -9.93 0.57
C PRO A 129 11.65 -9.35 1.97
N ALA A 130 11.13 -8.12 2.07
CA ALA A 130 10.96 -7.41 3.34
C ALA A 130 9.52 -7.45 3.88
N PHE A 131 8.55 -7.81 3.05
CA PHE A 131 7.12 -7.77 3.38
C PHE A 131 6.46 -9.13 3.14
N ALA A 132 5.73 -9.60 4.15
CA ALA A 132 5.03 -10.88 4.14
C ALA A 132 3.77 -10.89 3.26
N ALA A 133 3.13 -9.74 3.06
CA ALA A 133 1.95 -9.63 2.22
C ALA A 133 1.67 -8.19 1.80
N PHE A 134 0.91 -8.05 0.72
CA PHE A 134 0.53 -6.77 0.12
C PHE A 134 -0.99 -6.60 0.05
N SER A 135 -1.48 -5.38 0.23
CA SER A 135 -2.86 -5.01 -0.11
C SER A 135 -2.90 -3.75 -0.95
N LEU A 136 -3.31 -3.89 -2.20
CA LEU A 136 -3.32 -2.84 -3.22
C LEU A 136 -4.76 -2.41 -3.50
N ALA A 137 -5.10 -1.15 -3.27
CA ALA A 137 -6.46 -0.65 -3.47
C ALA A 137 -6.50 0.55 -4.41
N GLY A 138 -7.37 0.49 -5.42
CA GLY A 138 -7.62 1.56 -6.39
C GLY A 138 -6.41 1.98 -7.22
N GLY A 139 -5.42 1.10 -7.35
CA GLY A 139 -4.20 1.32 -8.10
C GLY A 139 -3.59 0.00 -8.55
N GLY A 140 -2.41 0.05 -9.16
CA GLY A 140 -1.75 -1.10 -9.73
C GLY A 140 -1.12 -0.75 -11.07
N ILE A 141 0.18 -0.97 -11.17
CA ILE A 141 0.95 -0.86 -12.39
C ILE A 141 1.90 -2.05 -12.45
N ALA A 142 1.78 -2.83 -13.51
CA ALA A 142 2.81 -3.79 -13.92
C ALA A 142 3.32 -3.41 -15.30
N THR A 143 4.61 -3.62 -15.50
CA THR A 143 5.23 -3.54 -16.82
C THR A 143 5.35 -4.94 -17.39
N GLU A 144 5.37 -5.07 -18.72
CA GLU A 144 5.67 -6.37 -19.37
C GLU A 144 7.05 -6.91 -18.97
N SER A 145 7.94 -6.02 -18.52
CA SER A 145 9.28 -6.32 -18.03
C SER A 145 9.37 -6.51 -16.52
N THR A 146 8.25 -6.51 -15.77
CA THR A 146 8.32 -6.68 -14.31
C THR A 146 8.92 -8.05 -14.03
N PRO A 147 10.14 -8.13 -13.46
CA PRO A 147 10.80 -9.41 -13.25
C PRO A 147 9.99 -10.21 -12.22
N CYS A 148 10.02 -11.54 -12.32
CA CYS A 148 9.50 -12.38 -11.25
C CYS A 148 10.56 -12.55 -10.17
N LEU A 149 10.15 -12.58 -8.91
CA LEU A 149 11.07 -12.99 -7.84
C LEU A 149 11.38 -14.48 -8.01
N ALA A 150 12.67 -14.84 -8.00
CA ALA A 150 13.08 -16.23 -8.09
C ALA A 150 12.48 -17.02 -6.91
N GLY A 151 11.87 -18.18 -7.19
CA GLY A 151 11.24 -19.01 -6.16
C GLY A 151 9.88 -18.49 -5.65
N ALA A 152 9.25 -17.53 -6.31
CA ALA A 152 7.96 -16.94 -5.89
C ALA A 152 6.73 -17.88 -5.90
N GLY A 153 6.91 -19.18 -6.14
CA GLY A 153 5.80 -20.13 -6.22
C GLY A 153 4.90 -20.11 -4.99
N GLY A 154 3.61 -19.83 -5.21
CA GLY A 154 2.44 -20.23 -4.40
C GLY A 154 2.27 -19.61 -3.00
N ALA A 155 3.31 -19.10 -2.36
CA ALA A 155 3.25 -18.58 -0.98
C ALA A 155 4.04 -17.28 -0.76
N CYS A 156 4.83 -16.86 -1.75
CA CYS A 156 5.65 -15.67 -1.68
C CYS A 156 4.77 -14.42 -1.87
N ALA A 157 4.80 -13.51 -0.89
CA ALA A 157 4.15 -12.19 -0.95
C ALA A 157 2.69 -12.24 -1.46
N PRO A 158 1.79 -13.02 -0.81
CA PRO A 158 0.37 -13.01 -1.17
C PRO A 158 -0.15 -11.57 -1.23
N THR A 159 -0.91 -11.28 -2.27
CA THR A 159 -1.38 -9.93 -2.58
C THR A 159 -2.91 -9.89 -2.63
N HIS A 160 -3.51 -9.06 -1.79
CA HIS A 160 -4.91 -8.68 -1.91
C HIS A 160 -5.01 -7.46 -2.85
N VAL A 161 -5.95 -7.47 -3.78
CA VAL A 161 -6.16 -6.38 -4.73
C VAL A 161 -7.64 -6.00 -4.74
N LEU A 162 -7.95 -4.71 -4.59
CA LEU A 162 -9.30 -4.15 -4.64
C LEU A 162 -9.38 -3.10 -5.75
N ALA A 163 -10.28 -3.30 -6.72
CA ALA A 163 -10.45 -2.40 -7.86
C ALA A 163 -11.90 -2.33 -8.33
N GLY A 164 -12.31 -1.16 -8.79
CA GLY A 164 -13.63 -0.86 -9.34
C GLY A 164 -13.62 -0.78 -10.85
N GLU A 165 -14.63 -1.39 -11.49
CA GLU A 165 -14.70 -1.53 -12.95
C GLU A 165 -14.81 -0.21 -13.71
N LEU A 166 -15.29 0.86 -13.06
CA LEU A 166 -15.41 2.18 -13.66
C LEU A 166 -14.23 3.09 -13.32
N ASN A 167 -13.21 2.59 -12.60
CA ASN A 167 -11.95 3.29 -12.48
C ASN A 167 -11.29 3.33 -13.87
N PRO A 168 -10.93 4.52 -14.40
CA PRO A 168 -10.26 4.61 -15.71
C PRO A 168 -8.93 3.84 -15.77
N HIS A 169 -8.36 3.49 -14.62
CA HIS A 169 -7.13 2.71 -14.47
C HIS A 169 -7.37 1.23 -14.17
N PHE A 170 -8.62 0.75 -14.17
CA PHE A 170 -8.96 -0.65 -13.84
C PHE A 170 -8.16 -1.66 -14.66
N PHE A 171 -7.97 -1.42 -15.96
CA PHE A 171 -7.19 -2.30 -16.84
C PHE A 171 -5.72 -2.44 -16.39
N MET A 172 -5.13 -1.43 -15.75
CA MET A 172 -3.76 -1.52 -15.23
C MET A 172 -3.71 -2.40 -13.98
N THR A 173 -4.74 -2.33 -13.13
CA THR A 173 -4.87 -3.23 -11.99
C THR A 173 -5.09 -4.67 -12.44
N GLU A 174 -5.88 -4.92 -13.48
CA GLU A 174 -6.01 -6.26 -14.08
C GLU A 174 -4.66 -6.79 -14.59
N ARG A 175 -3.90 -5.97 -15.33
CA ARG A 175 -2.55 -6.35 -15.78
C ARG A 175 -1.60 -6.61 -14.62
N THR A 176 -1.74 -5.88 -13.51
CA THR A 176 -0.97 -6.10 -12.29
C THR A 176 -1.29 -7.46 -11.67
N LYS A 177 -2.58 -7.79 -11.52
CA LYS A 177 -3.01 -9.12 -11.07
C LYS A 177 -2.42 -10.21 -11.96
N GLU A 178 -2.58 -10.08 -13.28
CA GLU A 178 -2.09 -11.09 -14.22
C GLU A 178 -0.56 -11.24 -14.15
N ALA A 179 0.19 -10.15 -14.01
CA ALA A 179 1.64 -10.19 -13.85
C ALA A 179 2.06 -10.93 -12.56
N LEU A 180 1.38 -10.65 -11.45
CA LEU A 180 1.63 -11.32 -10.17
C LEU A 180 1.31 -12.82 -10.25
N GLU A 181 0.17 -13.19 -10.84
CA GLU A 181 -0.22 -14.59 -11.04
C GLU A 181 0.76 -15.32 -11.98
N ARG A 182 1.22 -14.67 -13.06
CA ARG A 182 2.27 -15.23 -13.94
C ARG A 182 3.57 -15.48 -13.21
N CYS A 183 3.91 -14.64 -12.23
CA CYS A 183 5.07 -14.82 -11.37
C CYS A 183 4.85 -15.82 -10.22
N GLY A 184 3.67 -16.44 -10.13
CA GLY A 184 3.36 -17.47 -9.14
C GLY A 184 2.88 -16.94 -7.79
N HIS A 185 2.66 -15.62 -7.65
CA HIS A 185 2.09 -15.04 -6.43
C HIS A 185 0.62 -15.45 -6.28
N THR A 186 0.19 -15.67 -5.03
CA THR A 186 -1.24 -15.76 -4.72
C THR A 186 -1.87 -14.38 -4.79
N VAL A 187 -2.91 -14.22 -5.60
CA VAL A 187 -3.67 -12.96 -5.69
C VAL A 187 -5.13 -13.18 -5.29
N GLU A 188 -5.59 -12.46 -4.28
CA GLU A 188 -7.02 -12.34 -3.98
C GLU A 188 -7.56 -11.03 -4.57
N PHE A 189 -8.42 -11.13 -5.58
CA PHE A 189 -8.93 -9.96 -6.30
C PHE A 189 -10.40 -9.66 -5.98
N LEU A 190 -10.62 -8.58 -5.24
CA LEU A 190 -11.95 -8.00 -5.01
C LEU A 190 -12.27 -6.99 -6.11
N ARG A 191 -12.97 -7.46 -7.14
CA ARG A 191 -13.53 -6.63 -8.20
C ARG A 191 -14.87 -6.02 -7.76
N LEU A 192 -14.98 -4.70 -7.82
CA LEU A 192 -16.15 -3.93 -7.41
C LEU A 192 -16.95 -3.49 -8.64
N ALA A 193 -18.13 -4.08 -8.82
CA ALA A 193 -19.00 -3.79 -9.95
C ALA A 193 -19.46 -2.32 -9.95
N ALA A 194 -19.54 -1.71 -11.13
CA ALA A 194 -20.06 -0.34 -11.32
C ALA A 194 -19.46 0.72 -10.35
N THR A 195 -18.19 0.55 -9.99
CA THR A 195 -17.52 1.36 -8.97
C THR A 195 -16.39 2.18 -9.60
N ASP A 196 -16.41 3.49 -9.39
CA ASP A 196 -15.36 4.42 -9.82
C ASP A 196 -14.26 4.58 -8.75
N HIS A 197 -13.24 5.41 -9.01
CA HIS A 197 -12.11 5.59 -8.10
C HIS A 197 -12.52 6.11 -6.71
N ALA A 198 -13.50 7.02 -6.64
CA ALA A 198 -14.03 7.49 -5.37
C ALA A 198 -14.81 6.40 -4.63
N GLY A 199 -15.53 5.55 -5.37
CA GLY A 199 -16.23 4.38 -4.86
C GLY A 199 -15.29 3.32 -4.30
N GLU A 200 -14.14 3.10 -4.92
CA GLU A 200 -13.08 2.23 -4.39
C GLU A 200 -12.59 2.74 -3.03
N TRP A 201 -12.37 4.05 -2.84
CA TRP A 201 -11.97 4.58 -1.53
C TRP A 201 -13.02 4.29 -0.46
N ARG A 202 -14.31 4.45 -0.79
CA ARG A 202 -15.41 4.11 0.12
C ARG A 202 -15.44 2.62 0.45
N ALA A 203 -15.19 1.76 -0.54
CA ALA A 203 -15.11 0.32 -0.33
C ALA A 203 -13.90 -0.06 0.51
N TYR A 204 -12.71 0.43 0.17
CA TYR A 204 -11.47 0.23 0.92
C TYR A 204 -11.61 0.68 2.38
N THR A 205 -12.27 1.80 2.64
CA THR A 205 -12.57 2.26 4.02
C THR A 205 -13.44 1.24 4.78
N ARG A 206 -14.47 0.66 4.14
CA ARG A 206 -15.32 -0.37 4.75
C ARG A 206 -14.58 -1.68 4.97
N GLU A 207 -13.74 -2.07 4.01
CA GLU A 207 -13.02 -3.35 4.02
C GLU A 207 -11.70 -3.31 4.79
N ALA A 208 -11.18 -2.14 5.16
CA ALA A 208 -9.85 -1.99 5.77
C ALA A 208 -9.64 -2.90 6.98
N ARG A 209 -10.66 -3.11 7.82
CA ARG A 209 -10.58 -4.03 8.97
C ARG A 209 -10.48 -5.49 8.53
N THR A 210 -11.24 -5.89 7.51
CA THR A 210 -11.16 -7.24 6.92
C THR A 210 -9.79 -7.47 6.30
N ILE A 211 -9.30 -6.50 5.53
CA ILE A 211 -7.97 -6.50 4.91
C ILE A 211 -6.88 -6.59 5.97
N ALA A 212 -6.98 -5.83 7.07
CA ALA A 212 -6.01 -5.88 8.16
C ALA A 212 -5.91 -7.29 8.77
N ARG A 213 -7.05 -7.95 9.04
CA ARG A 213 -7.03 -9.34 9.53
C ARG A 213 -6.40 -10.29 8.51
N TRP A 214 -6.77 -10.13 7.24
CA TRP A 214 -6.20 -10.92 6.16
C TRP A 214 -4.66 -10.81 6.11
N LEU A 215 -4.13 -9.58 6.23
CA LEU A 215 -2.69 -9.33 6.30
C LEU A 215 -2.07 -10.01 7.53
N LEU A 216 -2.66 -9.82 8.71
CA LEU A 216 -2.12 -10.32 9.99
C LEU A 216 -2.10 -11.85 10.11
N GLU A 217 -2.90 -12.56 9.31
CA GLU A 217 -2.89 -14.02 9.18
C GLU A 217 -1.73 -14.55 8.33
N ARG A 218 -1.11 -13.69 7.50
CA ARG A 218 0.02 -14.09 6.68
C ARG A 218 1.28 -14.19 7.55
N LYS A 219 2.08 -15.21 7.28
CA LYS A 219 3.42 -15.41 7.86
C LYS A 219 4.47 -15.07 6.81
N ALA A 220 5.73 -15.04 7.24
CA ALA A 220 6.90 -14.52 6.51
C ALA A 220 6.79 -14.61 4.98
N GLY A 221 7.24 -13.53 4.33
CA GLY A 221 7.22 -13.37 2.89
C GLY A 221 8.13 -14.37 2.19
N CYS A 222 8.58 -14.01 1.00
CA CYS A 222 9.44 -14.87 0.20
C CYS A 222 10.75 -15.06 0.97
N ALA A 223 10.82 -16.11 1.79
CA ALA A 223 12.09 -16.52 2.36
C ALA A 223 12.96 -16.78 1.14
N ASN A 224 14.02 -15.98 0.99
CA ASN A 224 15.21 -16.54 0.38
C ASN A 224 15.48 -17.76 1.26
N GLU A 225 15.13 -18.96 0.81
CA GLU A 225 15.84 -20.12 1.28
C GLU A 225 17.30 -19.72 1.10
N ALA A 226 17.98 -19.44 2.22
CA ALA A 226 19.43 -19.37 2.19
C ALA A 226 19.81 -20.65 1.45
N PRO A 227 20.58 -20.58 0.34
CA PRO A 227 20.94 -21.78 -0.41
C PRO A 227 21.40 -22.78 0.62
N SER A 228 20.66 -23.89 0.75
CA SER A 228 20.89 -24.82 1.85
C SER A 228 22.39 -25.09 1.83
N GLU A 229 23.13 -24.67 2.85
CA GLU A 229 24.50 -25.08 2.97
C GLU A 229 24.44 -26.60 2.89
N ASN A 230 24.98 -27.15 1.81
CA ASN A 230 25.10 -28.59 1.65
C ASN A 230 26.00 -29.02 2.81
N VAL A 231 25.41 -29.38 3.94
CA VAL A 231 26.12 -29.88 5.13
C VAL A 231 26.85 -31.20 4.81
N ASP A 232 26.54 -31.81 3.66
CA ASP A 232 27.18 -33.02 3.14
C ASP A 232 28.20 -32.77 2.01
N ALA A 233 28.54 -31.53 1.67
CA ALA A 233 29.71 -31.31 0.82
C ALA A 233 30.98 -31.67 1.63
N PRO A 234 31.83 -32.61 1.16
CA PRO A 234 33.07 -32.94 1.85
C PRO A 234 33.87 -31.66 2.06
N ARG A 235 34.28 -31.40 3.31
CA ARG A 235 35.25 -30.34 3.59
C ARG A 235 36.46 -30.56 2.66
N PRO A 236 36.87 -29.59 1.85
CA PRO A 236 38.08 -29.73 1.07
C PRO A 236 39.24 -30.00 2.02
N ASP A 237 40.04 -31.02 1.70
CA ASP A 237 41.20 -31.41 2.47
C ASP A 237 42.16 -30.21 2.59
N PRO A 238 42.52 -29.74 3.80
CA PRO A 238 43.46 -28.64 3.99
C PRO A 238 44.84 -28.90 3.36
N SER A 239 45.12 -30.12 2.90
CA SER A 239 46.35 -30.51 2.21
C SER A 239 46.39 -30.18 0.72
N SER A 240 45.31 -29.60 0.16
CA SER A 240 45.19 -29.32 -1.28
C SER A 240 45.10 -27.83 -1.64
N LEU A 241 45.82 -26.98 -0.89
CA LEU A 241 46.06 -25.60 -1.30
C LEU A 241 47.26 -25.54 -2.27
N PRO A 242 47.08 -25.17 -3.54
CA PRO A 242 48.20 -24.83 -4.40
C PRO A 242 48.92 -23.60 -3.85
N ALA A 243 50.25 -23.64 -3.88
CA ALA A 243 51.11 -22.54 -3.48
C ALA A 243 50.68 -21.23 -4.17
N SER A 244 50.53 -20.17 -3.37
CA SER A 244 50.28 -18.80 -3.82
C SER A 244 51.33 -18.40 -4.87
N THR A 245 50.91 -18.32 -6.13
CA THR A 245 51.68 -17.61 -7.15
C THR A 245 51.35 -16.12 -7.04
N SER A 246 52.42 -15.35 -6.94
CA SER A 246 52.45 -13.90 -6.81
C SER A 246 51.63 -13.26 -7.94
N SER A 247 50.66 -12.41 -7.58
CA SER A 247 49.96 -11.58 -8.55
C SER A 247 50.95 -10.62 -9.24
N PRO A 248 50.88 -10.45 -10.57
CA PRO A 248 51.66 -9.44 -11.26
C PRO A 248 51.16 -8.02 -10.90
N PRO A 249 52.03 -7.00 -10.94
CA PRO A 249 51.65 -5.63 -10.61
C PRO A 249 50.64 -5.08 -11.62
N LEU A 250 49.64 -4.36 -11.09
CA LEU A 250 48.65 -3.61 -11.86
C LEU A 250 49.33 -2.57 -12.77
N PRO A 251 48.94 -2.45 -14.05
CA PRO A 251 49.42 -1.38 -14.91
C PRO A 251 48.89 -0.02 -14.43
N SER A 252 49.79 0.96 -14.43
CA SER A 252 49.54 2.35 -14.06
C SER A 252 48.47 2.97 -14.96
N ALA A 253 47.46 3.61 -14.36
CA ALA A 253 46.37 4.27 -15.07
C ALA A 253 46.89 5.49 -15.85
N ALA A 254 46.63 5.51 -17.16
CA ALA A 254 46.86 6.66 -18.02
C ALA A 254 45.88 7.80 -17.71
N PRO A 255 46.27 9.07 -17.91
CA PRO A 255 45.41 10.22 -17.64
C PRO A 255 44.23 10.29 -18.62
N VAL A 256 43.03 10.47 -18.06
CA VAL A 256 41.78 10.72 -18.78
C VAL A 256 41.83 12.10 -19.44
N VAL A 257 41.77 12.14 -20.77
CA VAL A 257 41.59 13.37 -21.55
C VAL A 257 40.10 13.71 -21.58
N PRO A 258 39.69 14.95 -21.22
CA PRO A 258 38.29 15.36 -21.33
C PRO A 258 37.87 15.55 -22.80
N PRO A 259 36.62 15.20 -23.17
CA PRO A 259 36.15 15.36 -24.54
C PRO A 259 35.99 16.84 -24.92
N SER A 260 36.54 17.18 -26.07
CA SER A 260 36.42 18.47 -26.74
C SER A 260 34.97 18.73 -27.17
N ALA A 261 34.41 19.85 -26.74
CA ALA A 261 33.12 20.34 -27.19
C ALA A 261 33.15 20.63 -28.71
N ARG A 262 32.34 19.91 -29.49
CA ARG A 262 32.00 20.30 -30.87
C ARG A 262 30.67 21.05 -30.85
N ALA A 263 30.70 22.26 -31.39
CA ALA A 263 29.50 23.03 -31.70
C ALA A 263 28.71 22.36 -32.85
N PRO A 264 27.37 22.28 -32.78
CA PRO A 264 26.57 21.88 -33.92
C PRO A 264 26.39 23.05 -34.89
N GLN A 265 26.84 22.84 -36.12
CA GLN A 265 26.46 23.66 -37.27
C GLN A 265 24.99 23.36 -37.62
N GLY A 266 24.22 24.42 -37.81
CA GLY A 266 22.79 24.33 -38.05
C GLY A 266 22.41 23.86 -39.44
N CYS A 267 21.13 23.50 -39.58
CA CYS A 267 20.33 23.65 -40.78
C CYS A 267 18.91 23.95 -40.30
N GLY A 268 18.40 25.13 -40.66
CA GLY A 268 17.05 25.57 -40.35
C GLY A 268 16.02 25.00 -41.33
N CYS A 269 14.78 24.88 -40.85
CA CYS A 269 13.57 24.83 -41.67
C CYS A 269 12.36 25.28 -40.81
N GLY A 270 11.68 26.33 -41.28
CA GLY A 270 10.21 26.49 -41.23
C GLY A 270 9.54 26.69 -39.86
N MET A 271 9.33 27.94 -39.46
CA MET A 271 8.27 28.27 -38.51
C MET A 271 6.90 28.24 -39.21
N VAL A 272 6.03 27.34 -38.78
CA VAL A 272 4.57 27.48 -38.91
C VAL A 272 4.05 27.83 -37.53
N GLY A 273 3.42 29.00 -37.41
CA GLY A 273 2.99 29.58 -36.14
C GLY A 273 1.91 28.74 -35.45
N SER A 274 2.12 28.49 -34.16
CA SER A 274 1.08 28.01 -33.24
C SER A 274 0.41 29.22 -32.56
N PRO A 275 -0.92 29.21 -32.38
CA PRO A 275 -1.63 30.28 -31.71
C PRO A 275 -1.30 30.36 -30.22
N SER A 276 -1.24 31.59 -29.74
CA SER A 276 -0.96 32.02 -28.38
C SER A 276 -1.85 31.37 -27.31
N SER A 277 -1.22 30.98 -26.22
CA SER A 277 -1.76 30.61 -24.92
C SER A 277 -2.60 31.74 -24.30
N ALA A 278 -3.89 31.81 -24.65
CA ALA A 278 -4.84 32.72 -23.98
C ALA A 278 -6.27 32.16 -23.86
N SER A 279 -6.53 30.90 -24.25
CA SER A 279 -7.89 30.33 -24.26
C SER A 279 -8.11 29.09 -23.39
N GLN A 280 -7.17 28.70 -22.52
CA GLN A 280 -7.33 27.56 -21.60
C GLN A 280 -7.71 27.91 -20.15
N LEU A 281 -8.04 29.18 -19.84
CA LEU A 281 -8.47 29.59 -18.49
C LEU A 281 -10.00 29.76 -18.34
N ALA A 282 -10.80 29.53 -19.39
CA ALA A 282 -12.25 29.69 -19.31
C ALA A 282 -13.03 28.41 -18.90
N SER A 283 -12.39 27.24 -18.86
CA SER A 283 -13.09 25.96 -18.62
C SER A 283 -13.00 25.43 -17.18
N ILE A 284 -12.25 26.08 -16.29
CA ILE A 284 -12.13 25.67 -14.87
C ILE A 284 -13.07 26.51 -13.96
N ALA A 285 -13.52 27.69 -14.41
CA ALA A 285 -14.43 28.55 -13.64
C ALA A 285 -15.90 28.07 -13.61
N ALA A 286 -16.32 27.20 -14.53
CA ALA A 286 -17.71 26.73 -14.61
C ALA A 286 -18.04 25.59 -13.61
N VAL A 287 -17.04 24.87 -13.09
CA VAL A 287 -17.26 23.75 -12.15
C VAL A 287 -17.37 24.23 -10.69
N ILE A 288 -16.77 25.37 -10.35
CA ILE A 288 -16.82 25.93 -8.98
C ILE A 288 -18.15 26.66 -8.71
N ALA A 289 -18.82 27.19 -9.74
CA ALA A 289 -20.09 27.91 -9.59
C ALA A 289 -21.32 27.00 -9.34
N VAL A 290 -21.23 25.70 -9.69
CA VAL A 290 -22.31 24.73 -9.47
C VAL A 290 -22.30 24.15 -8.05
N LEU A 291 -21.15 24.15 -7.36
CA LEU A 291 -21.02 23.65 -5.99
C LEU A 291 -21.40 24.68 -4.90
N MET A 292 -21.47 25.97 -5.24
CA MET A 292 -21.80 27.04 -4.27
C MET A 292 -23.27 27.50 -4.30
N ARG A 293 -24.11 26.98 -5.20
CA ARG A 293 -25.57 27.26 -5.23
C ARG A 293 -26.42 26.28 -4.42
N GLY A 294 -25.81 25.29 -3.76
CA GLY A 294 -26.51 24.28 -2.96
C GLY A 294 -26.64 24.58 -1.45
N LEU A 295 -26.06 25.68 -0.95
CA LEU A 295 -25.91 25.91 0.51
C LEU A 295 -26.70 27.10 1.07
N THR A 296 -27.69 27.62 0.34
CA THR A 296 -28.63 28.61 0.88
C THR A 296 -30.06 28.25 0.53
N SER A 297 -30.70 27.41 1.36
CA SER A 297 -32.15 27.38 1.49
C SER A 297 -32.54 27.62 2.95
N PRO A 298 -33.46 28.56 3.22
CA PRO A 298 -33.80 28.98 4.57
C PRO A 298 -34.70 27.95 5.27
N SER A 299 -34.47 27.81 6.57
CA SER A 299 -35.30 27.06 7.51
C SER A 299 -36.76 27.50 7.40
N ARG A 300 -37.66 26.57 7.06
CA ARG A 300 -39.10 26.81 7.10
C ARG A 300 -39.71 26.10 8.29
N GLU A 301 -40.41 26.92 9.06
CA GLU A 301 -41.15 26.68 10.29
C GLU A 301 -42.00 25.41 10.33
N ALA A 302 -41.94 24.80 11.51
CA ALA A 302 -42.99 24.12 12.24
C ALA A 302 -44.42 24.18 11.64
N ARG A 303 -44.94 23.00 11.28
CA ARG A 303 -46.37 22.68 11.43
C ARG A 303 -46.51 21.28 12.01
N GLY A 304 -47.30 21.21 13.08
CA GLY A 304 -47.55 20.01 13.84
C GLY A 304 -48.20 18.90 13.02
N SER A 305 -47.80 17.68 13.34
CA SER A 305 -48.48 16.46 12.94
C SER A 305 -48.74 15.65 14.20
N GLU A 306 -50.03 15.39 14.41
CA GLU A 306 -50.61 14.68 15.54
C GLU A 306 -50.00 13.30 15.74
N ARG A 307 -49.62 13.00 16.98
CA ARG A 307 -49.24 11.67 17.42
C ARG A 307 -50.48 10.77 17.46
N ARG A 308 -50.64 9.90 16.46
CA ARG A 308 -51.48 8.69 16.60
C ARG A 308 -50.76 7.66 17.48
N PRO A 309 -51.40 7.10 18.53
CA PRO A 309 -50.77 6.12 19.40
C PRO A 309 -50.65 4.76 18.69
N LEU A 310 -49.41 4.27 18.60
CA LEU A 310 -49.10 2.90 18.21
C LEU A 310 -49.68 1.93 19.26
N ARG A 311 -50.67 1.15 18.83
CA ARG A 311 -51.20 -0.01 19.56
C ARG A 311 -50.06 -0.98 19.88
N ARG A 312 -49.71 -1.07 21.18
CA ARG A 312 -48.89 -2.15 21.74
C ARG A 312 -49.63 -3.48 21.56
N ARG A 313 -49.19 -4.33 20.63
CA ARG A 313 -49.56 -5.74 20.61
C ARG A 313 -48.75 -6.47 21.68
N ARG A 314 -49.43 -6.86 22.77
CA ARG A 314 -48.91 -7.80 23.78
C ARG A 314 -48.82 -9.18 23.13
N CYS A 315 -47.61 -9.72 22.97
CA CYS A 315 -47.40 -11.15 22.75
C CYS A 315 -47.55 -11.87 24.09
N ARG A 316 -48.61 -12.67 24.22
CA ARG A 316 -48.83 -13.58 25.35
C ARG A 316 -48.03 -14.85 25.06
N ARG A 317 -47.09 -15.20 25.96
CA ARG A 317 -46.43 -16.52 25.95
C ARG A 317 -47.49 -17.58 26.23
N HIS A 318 -47.69 -18.52 25.30
CA HIS A 318 -48.36 -19.78 25.59
C HIS A 318 -47.31 -20.87 25.77
N ARG A 319 -47.47 -21.57 26.89
CA ARG A 319 -46.77 -22.79 27.30
C ARG A 319 -47.38 -23.97 26.52
N ASP A 320 -46.53 -24.94 26.24
CA ASP A 320 -46.81 -26.33 25.85
C ASP A 320 -47.18 -26.67 24.38
N GLY A 321 -46.39 -27.61 23.85
CA GLY A 321 -46.91 -28.82 23.21
C GLY A 321 -47.10 -28.81 21.70
N ARG A 322 -46.22 -29.53 21.00
CA ARG A 322 -46.43 -30.26 19.73
C ARG A 322 -47.58 -29.78 18.82
N GLN A 323 -47.25 -29.28 17.63
CA GLN A 323 -47.51 -29.97 16.35
C GLN A 323 -47.08 -29.12 15.16
N SER A 324 -46.49 -29.82 14.20
CA SER A 324 -46.12 -29.43 12.85
C SER A 324 -47.26 -28.79 12.07
N ARG A 325 -47.05 -27.61 11.45
CA ARG A 325 -47.74 -27.22 10.22
C ARG A 325 -46.86 -26.37 9.30
N LYS A 326 -46.88 -26.78 8.03
CA LYS A 326 -46.36 -26.13 6.83
C LYS A 326 -46.91 -24.71 6.70
N CYS A 327 -46.06 -23.76 6.35
CA CYS A 327 -46.47 -22.47 5.80
C CYS A 327 -46.48 -22.58 4.28
N VAL A 328 -47.67 -22.42 3.70
CA VAL A 328 -47.91 -22.24 2.26
C VAL A 328 -47.87 -20.74 1.99
N HIS A 329 -47.15 -20.33 0.94
CA HIS A 329 -47.19 -18.98 0.39
C HIS A 329 -48.56 -18.68 -0.25
N ALA A 330 -49.08 -17.49 -0.03
CA ALA A 330 -50.12 -16.91 -0.89
C ALA A 330 -49.51 -15.73 -1.67
N PRO A 331 -49.84 -15.58 -2.96
CA PRO A 331 -49.32 -14.52 -3.82
C PRO A 331 -50.16 -13.23 -3.77
N THR A 332 -49.54 -12.18 -4.33
CA THR A 332 -49.95 -10.79 -4.60
C THR A 332 -50.12 -9.86 -3.40
#